data_AF-A0A3D1HLG0-F1
#
_entry.id   AF-A0A3D1HLG0-F1
#
_cell.length_a   1.000
_cell.length_b   1.000
_cell.length_c   1.000
_cell.angle_alpha   90.00
_cell.angle_beta   90.00
_cell.angle_gamma   90.00
#
_symmetry.space_group_name_H-M   'P 1'
#
loop_
_entity.id
_entity.type
_entity.pdbx_description
1 polymer ?
#
loop_
_entity_poly.entity_id
_entity_poly.type
_entity_poly.pdbx_seq_one_letter_code
_entity_poly.pdbx_strand_id
1 'polypeptide(L)' 'DPNVLEACGIDSKVYTGYAFGLGVERITNLKYQVSDLRMFSENDVRFLEEFEAAN' A
#
# COMPACT_ATOMS: atom_id res chain seq x y z
N ASP A 1 19.00 -3.67 -4.46
CA ASP A 1 19.60 -4.47 -5.54
C ASP A 1 20.61 -3.59 -6.27
N PRO A 2 21.91 -3.93 -6.27
CA PRO A 2 22.95 -3.20 -6.99
C PRO A 2 22.63 -3.00 -8.48
N ASN A 3 22.00 -3.98 -9.13
CA ASN A 3 21.65 -3.92 -10.55
C ASN A 3 20.60 -2.84 -10.84
N VAL A 4 19.70 -2.56 -9.90
CA VAL A 4 18.70 -1.49 -10.04
C VAL A 4 19.34 -0.11 -9.88
N LEU A 5 20.33 0.03 -9.00
CA LEU A 5 21.09 1.26 -8.84
C LEU A 5 21.93 1.55 -10.08
N GLU A 6 22.65 0.53 -10.58
CA GLU A 6 23.48 0.65 -11.78
C GLU A 6 22.64 0.92 -13.04
N ALA A 7 21.46 0.30 -13.17
CA ALA A 7 20.52 0.59 -14.26
C ALA A 7 20.01 2.04 -14.24
N CYS A 8 19.98 2.68 -13.08
CA CYS A 8 19.61 4.09 -12.91
C CYS A 8 20.83 5.05 -12.94
N GLY A 9 22.04 4.54 -13.24
CA GLY A 9 23.27 5.35 -13.28
C GLY A 9 23.83 5.72 -11.90
N ILE A 10 23.42 5.02 -10.84
CA ILE A 10 23.89 5.24 -9.46
C ILE A 10 24.95 4.17 -9.13
N ASP A 11 26.15 4.60 -8.71
CA ASP A 11 27.22 3.67 -8.30
C ASP A 11 26.82 2.93 -7.01
N SER A 12 26.57 1.62 -7.16
CA SER A 12 26.15 0.71 -6.11
C SER A 12 27.21 0.45 -5.02
N LYS A 13 28.46 0.85 -5.25
CA LYS A 13 29.58 0.74 -4.28
C LYS A 13 29.66 1.93 -3.34
N VAL A 14 29.20 3.10 -3.78
CA VAL A 14 29.18 4.33 -2.98
C VAL A 14 27.83 4.51 -2.30
N TYR A 15 26.75 4.10 -2.97
CA TYR A 15 25.39 4.33 -2.51
C TYR A 15 24.64 3.02 -2.30
N THR A 16 23.97 2.92 -1.15
CA THR A 16 23.04 1.84 -0.84
C THR A 16 21.62 2.39 -0.76
N GLY A 17 20.61 1.55 -1.01
CA GLY A 17 19.21 1.94 -1.01
C GLY A 17 18.32 0.84 -0.45
N TYR A 18 17.27 1.24 0.26
CA TYR A 18 16.19 0.36 0.69
C TYR A 18 14.89 0.78 0.01
N ALA A 19 14.02 -0.17 -0.24
CA ALA A 19 12.69 0.07 -0.79
C ALA A 19 11.68 -0.78 -0.02
N PHE A 20 10.49 -0.23 0.21
CA PHE A 20 9.35 -0.93 0.80
C PHE A 20 8.09 -0.56 0.01
N GLY A 21 7.21 -1.55 -0.14
CA GLY A 21 5.90 -1.38 -0.74
C GLY A 21 4.85 -1.85 0.25
N LEU A 22 3.87 -1.00 0.51
CA LEU A 22 2.75 -1.31 1.38
C LEU A 22 1.47 -1.13 0.56
N GLY A 23 0.67 -2.18 0.45
CA GLY A 23 -0.67 -2.11 -0.13
C GLY A 23 -1.63 -1.50 0.88
N VAL A 24 -2.26 -0.38 0.52
CA VAL A 24 -3.19 0.34 1.38
C VAL A 24 -4.36 -0.57 1.77
N GLU A 25 -4.87 -1.36 0.83
CA GLU A 25 -5.99 -2.27 1.00
C GLU A 25 -5.72 -3.33 2.07
N ARG A 26 -4.48 -3.83 2.16
CA ARG A 26 -4.10 -4.84 3.17
C ARG A 26 -3.99 -4.22 4.56
N ILE A 27 -3.49 -3.00 4.68
CA ILE A 27 -3.43 -2.29 5.97
C ILE A 27 -4.85 -1.95 6.44
N THR A 28 -5.70 -1.47 5.54
CA THR A 28 -7.11 -1.15 5.83
C THR A 28 -7.89 -2.38 6.26
N ASN A 29 -7.72 -3.53 5.57
CA ASN A 29 -8.34 -4.79 6.00
C ASN A 29 -7.96 -5.21 7.42
N LEU A 30 -6.68 -5.11 7.79
CA LEU A 30 -6.22 -5.48 9.12
C LEU A 30 -6.74 -4.51 10.20
N LYS A 31 -6.79 -3.21 9.88
CA LYS A 31 -7.22 -2.17 10.82
C LYS A 31 -8.73 -2.17 11.06
N TYR A 32 -9.52 -2.36 10.01
CA TYR A 32 -10.97 -2.24 10.05
C TYR A 32 -11.69 -3.59 9.96
N GLN A 33 -10.93 -4.71 9.97
CA GLN A 33 -11.44 -6.08 9.88
C GLN A 33 -12.42 -6.29 8.71
N VAL A 34 -12.20 -5.57 7.61
CA VAL A 34 -13.04 -5.67 6.42
C VAL A 34 -12.91 -7.09 5.88
N SER A 35 -14.04 -7.80 5.87
CA SER A 35 -14.09 -9.24 5.58
C SER A 35 -13.86 -9.56 4.10
N ASP A 36 -14.00 -8.57 3.21
CA ASP A 36 -13.91 -8.75 1.78
C ASP A 36 -13.27 -7.55 1.07
N LEU A 37 -12.19 -7.82 0.32
CA LEU A 37 -11.47 -6.84 -0.50
C LEU A 37 -12.33 -6.21 -1.59
N ARG A 38 -13.37 -6.90 -2.06
CA ARG A 38 -14.24 -6.42 -3.14
C ARG A 38 -15.04 -5.20 -2.74
N MET A 39 -15.29 -5.03 -1.44
CA MET A 39 -16.02 -3.87 -0.91
C MET A 39 -15.30 -2.55 -1.21
N PHE A 40 -13.96 -2.57 -1.37
CA PHE A 40 -13.20 -1.39 -1.79
C PHE A 40 -13.38 -1.01 -3.27
N SER A 41 -13.80 -1.94 -4.12
CA SER A 41 -13.99 -1.72 -5.57
C SER A 41 -15.45 -1.58 -5.98
N GLU A 42 -16.39 -2.09 -5.17
CA GLU A 42 -17.82 -2.11 -5.48
C GLU A 42 -18.54 -0.78 -5.22
N ASN A 43 -17.90 0.18 -4.53
CA ASN A 43 -18.44 1.52 -4.22
C ASN A 43 -19.84 1.49 -3.58
N ASP A 44 -20.09 0.55 -2.66
CA ASP A 44 -21.36 0.46 -1.92
C ASP A 44 -21.46 1.60 -0.88
N VAL A 45 -22.54 2.38 -0.94
CA VAL A 45 -22.78 3.50 -0.03
C VAL A 45 -22.84 3.04 1.43
N ARG A 46 -23.36 1.85 1.71
CA ARG A 46 -23.44 1.29 3.07
C ARG A 46 -22.07 1.03 3.67
N PHE A 47 -21.11 0.63 2.84
CA PHE A 47 -19.72 0.47 3.25
C PHE A 47 -19.08 1.83 3.52
N LEU A 48 -19.34 2.85 2.68
CA LEU A 48 -18.79 4.19 2.88
C LEU A 48 -19.30 4.85 4.17
N GLU A 49 -20.57 4.62 4.53
CA GLU A 49 -21.17 5.11 5.78
C GLU A 49 -20.47 4.58 7.04
N GLU A 50 -19.94 3.34 7.02
CA GLU A 50 -19.21 2.76 8.17
C GLU A 50 -17.90 3.50 8.51
N PHE A 51 -17.33 4.26 7.56
CA PHE A 51 -16.10 5.03 7.76
C PHE A 51 -16.35 6.53 7.97
N GLU A 52 -17.59 7.02 7.82
CA GLU A 52 -17.93 8.44 7.96
C GLU A 52 -17.88 8.92 9.43
N ALA A 53 -18.16 8.01 10.37
CA ALA A 53 -18.09 8.28 11.82
C ALA A 53 -16.67 8.25 12.41
N ALA A 54 -15.64 7.96 11.61
CA ALA A 54 -14.25 7.87 12.05
C ALA A 54 -13.49 9.23 12.02
N ASN A 55 -14.20 10.35 12.19
CA ASN A 55 -13.65 11.70 12.28
C ASN A 55 -13.50 12.18 13.73
#